data_AF-A0A2K3NNK3-F1
#
_entry.id   AF-A0A2K3NNK3-F1
#
_cell.length_a   1.000
_cell.length_b   1.000
_cell.length_c   1.000
_cell.angle_alpha   90.00
_cell.angle_beta   90.00
_cell.angle_gamma   90.00
#
_symmetry.space_group_name_H-M   'P 1'
#
loop_
_entity.id
_entity.type
_entity.pdbx_description
1 polymer ?
#
loop_
_entity_poly.entity_id
_entity_poly.type
_entity_poly.pdbx_seq_one_letter_code
_entity_poly.pdbx_strand_id
1 'polypeptide(L)' 'MASSYPGSVSAAQVGSYFVGQYYQVLRQQPDLVHQFYSDSSSMIRVDGDYSETASDVL' A
#
# COMPACT_ATOMS: atom_id res chain seq x y z
N MET A 1 33.98 5.49 -3.84
CA MET A 1 33.39 4.47 -4.72
C MET A 1 31.89 4.70 -4.74
N ALA A 2 31.34 5.24 -5.83
CA ALA A 2 29.89 5.38 -5.97
C ALA A 2 29.38 4.06 -6.53
N SER A 3 28.71 3.26 -5.69
CA SER A 3 28.09 2.02 -6.11
C SER A 3 27.06 2.33 -7.20
N SER A 4 27.31 1.83 -8.42
CA SER A 4 26.34 1.89 -9.51
C SER A 4 25.10 1.14 -9.06
N TYR A 5 23.98 1.84 -8.87
CA TYR A 5 22.73 1.24 -8.41
C TYR A 5 22.32 0.15 -9.41
N PRO A 6 22.12 -1.11 -8.96
CA PRO A 6 21.83 -2.22 -9.85
C PRO A 6 20.44 -2.05 -10.44
N GLY A 7 20.37 -1.48 -11.64
CA GLY A 7 19.16 -1.35 -12.44
C GLY A 7 18.13 -0.41 -11.84
N SER A 8 17.71 0.60 -12.60
CA SER A 8 16.51 1.37 -12.27
C SER A 8 15.33 0.41 -12.08
N VAL A 9 14.88 0.20 -10.84
CA VAL A 9 13.64 -0.53 -10.57
C VAL A 9 12.50 0.18 -11.32
N SER A 10 11.79 -0.56 -12.17
CA SER A 10 10.69 0.02 -12.92
C SER A 10 9.48 0.21 -12.01
N ALA A 11 8.66 1.23 -12.31
CA ALA A 11 7.39 1.42 -11.61
C ALA A 11 6.49 0.17 -11.70
N ALA A 12 6.55 -0.57 -12.82
CA ALA A 12 5.84 -1.83 -13.00
C ALA A 12 6.31 -2.89 -12.02
N GLN A 13 7.62 -3.05 -11.84
CA GLN A 13 8.19 -4.02 -10.91
C GLN A 13 7.80 -3.69 -9.47
N VAL A 14 7.90 -2.41 -9.08
CA VAL A 14 7.48 -1.94 -7.74
C VAL A 14 5.98 -2.19 -7.54
N GLY A 15 5.15 -1.85 -8.54
CA GLY A 15 3.70 -2.05 -8.48
C GLY A 15 3.30 -3.52 -8.33
N SER A 16 3.92 -4.43 -9.11
CA SER A 16 3.64 -5.86 -9.00
C SER A 16 3.99 -6.43 -7.62
N TYR A 17 5.13 -6.03 -7.06
CA TYR A 17 5.52 -6.45 -5.71
C TYR A 17 4.59 -5.87 -4.64
N PHE A 18 4.27 -4.58 -4.75
CA PHE A 18 3.40 -3.88 -3.81
C PHE A 18 2.03 -4.55 -3.72
N VAL A 19 1.38 -4.82 -4.85
CA VAL A 19 0.04 -5.43 -4.87
C VAL A 19 0.05 -6.81 -4.22
N GLY A 20 1.04 -7.65 -4.53
CA GLY A 20 1.17 -8.98 -3.95
C GLY A 20 1.31 -8.95 -2.42
N GLN A 21 2.20 -8.10 -1.91
CA GLN A 21 2.40 -7.94 -0.48
C GLN A 21 1.19 -7.31 0.21
N TYR A 22 0.60 -6.27 -0.37
CA TYR A 22 -0.56 -5.58 0.19
C TYR A 22 -1.73 -6.55 0.43
N TYR A 23 -2.10 -7.36 -0.57
CA TYR A 23 -3.19 -8.34 -0.40
C TYR A 23 -2.81 -9.53 0.50
N GLN A 24 -1.53 -9.85 0.65
CA GLN A 24 -1.09 -10.85 1.62
C GLN A 24 -1.27 -10.34 3.05
N VAL A 25 -0.80 -9.12 3.33
CA VAL A 25 -0.94 -8.48 4.65
C VAL A 25 -2.42 -8.24 4.95
N LEU A 26 -3.20 -7.74 3.99
CA LEU A 26 -4.64 -7.54 4.18
C LEU A 26 -5.39 -8.81 4.60
N ARG A 27 -4.98 -9.99 4.10
CA ARG A 27 -5.63 -11.26 4.46
C ARG A 27 -5.11 -11.86 5.75
N GLN A 28 -3.81 -11.73 6.03
CA GLN A 28 -3.17 -12.43 7.15
C GLN A 28 -3.04 -11.57 8.41
N GLN A 29 -2.83 -10.27 8.23
CA GLN A 29 -2.52 -9.28 9.27
C GLN A 29 -3.20 -7.95 8.92
N PRO A 30 -4.55 -7.91 8.91
CA PRO A 30 -5.31 -6.72 8.52
C PRO A 30 -4.95 -5.49 9.36
N ASP A 31 -4.57 -5.71 10.62
CA ASP A 31 -4.14 -4.66 11.54
C ASP A 31 -2.88 -3.93 11.08
N LEU A 32 -2.05 -4.50 10.21
CA LEU A 32 -0.84 -3.83 9.70
C LEU A 32 -1.08 -3.05 8.41
N VAL A 33 -2.25 -3.17 7.79
CA VAL A 33 -2.53 -2.58 6.49
C VAL A 33 -2.51 -1.05 6.53
N HIS A 34 -2.87 -0.45 7.67
CA HIS A 34 -2.84 1.00 7.85
C HIS A 34 -1.44 1.60 7.62
N GLN A 35 -0.37 0.82 7.84
CA GLN A 35 1.02 1.28 7.65
C GLN A 35 1.39 1.54 6.18
N PHE A 36 0.59 1.03 5.23
CA PHE A 36 0.77 1.35 3.81
C PHE A 36 0.21 2.73 3.43
N TYR A 37 -0.51 3.37 4.34
CA TYR A 37 -1.10 4.69 4.14
C TYR A 37 -0.32 5.73 4.95
N SER A 38 -0.09 6.88 4.34
CA SER A 38 0.37 8.07 5.08
C SER A 38 -0.82 8.82 5.69
N ASP A 39 -0.57 9.73 6.62
CA ASP A 39 -1.61 10.58 7.23
C ASP A 39 -2.42 11.39 6.20
N SER A 40 -1.81 11.68 5.04
CA SER A 40 -2.44 12.40 3.93
C SER A 40 -3.17 11.48 2.94
N SER A 41 -3.13 10.16 3.13
CA SER A 41 -3.74 9.20 2.22
C SER A 41 -5.25 9.12 2.45
N SER A 42 -6.01 9.00 1.37
CA SER A 42 -7.45 8.75 1.41
C SER A 42 -7.72 7.35 0.87
N MET A 43 -8.52 6.57 1.58
CA MET A 43 -8.99 5.26 1.14
C MET A 43 -10.46 5.41 0.72
N ILE A 44 -10.87 4.71 -0.33
CA ILE A 44 -12.29 4.63 -0.69
C ILE A 44 -12.62 3.15 -0.79
N ARG A 45 -13.49 2.67 0.09
CA ARG A 45 -14.04 1.32 -0.02
C ARG A 45 -15.28 1.39 -0.89
N VAL A 46 -15.21 0.85 -2.10
CA VAL A 46 -16.36 0.77 -3.00
C VAL A 46 -17.17 -0.47 -2.63
N ASP A 47 -17.72 -0.47 -1.42
CA ASP A 47 -18.67 -1.47 -0.94
C ASP A 47 -20.04 -0.79 -0.83
N GLY A 48 -20.56 -0.36 -1.98
CA GLY A 48 -21.93 0.16 -2.14
C GLY A 48 -22.28 1.52 -1.54
N ASP A 49 -21.78 1.92 -0.36
CA ASP A 49 -22.39 3.05 0.37
C ASP A 49 -21.46 3.89 1.31
N TYR A 50 -20.17 3.54 1.51
CA TYR A 50 -19.34 4.26 2.52
C TYR A 50 -17.91 4.59 2.05
N SER A 51 -17.57 5.89 2.01
CA SER A 51 -16.20 6.39 1.86
C SER A 51 -15.58 6.65 3.24
N GLU A 52 -14.74 5.74 3.73
CA GLU A 52 -14.00 5.92 4.99
C GLU A 52 -12.60 6.47 4.70
N THR A 53 -12.24 7.61 5.30
CA THR A 53 -10.89 8.18 5.17
C THR A 53 -9.92 7.42 6.09
N ALA A 54 -8.64 7.29 5.73
CA ALA A 54 -7.65 6.51 6.50
C ALA A 54 -7.53 6.93 7.99
N SER A 55 -7.89 8.19 8.30
CA SER A 55 -7.93 8.72 9.66
C SER A 55 -9.08 8.19 10.54
N ASP A 56 -10.10 7.57 9.94
CA ASP A 56 -11.30 7.07 10.65
C ASP A 56 -11.10 5.65 11.21
N VAL A 57 -10.00 4.98 10.84
CA VAL A 57 -9.70 3.57 11.19
C VAL A 57 -8.77 3.43 12.41
N LEU A 58 -8.53 4.53 13.14
CA LEU A 58 -7.74 4.59 14.39
C LEU A 58 -8.63 4.46 15.62
#